data_AF-A0A0R0LZI3-F1
#
_entry.id   AF-A0A0R0LZI3-F1
#
_cell.length_a   1.000
_cell.length_b   1.000
_cell.length_c   1.000
_cell.angle_alpha   90.00
_cell.angle_beta   90.00
_cell.angle_gamma   90.00
#
_symmetry.space_group_name_H-M   'P 1'
#
loop_
_entity.id
_entity.type
_entity.pdbx_description
1 polymer ?
#
loop_
_entity_poly.entity_id
_entity_poly.type
_entity_poly.pdbx_seq_one_letter_code
_entity_poly.pdbx_strand_id
1 'polypeptide(L)'
;LSRDTQSRDQVMLSSAGKETRCEDDGRFELYEVDQKNYNKFRKTRFSINLPGTALQVRQSLYRLDNIGQNLFKFIQNLRTTAEECQWSNEETKLTLLGLINSEIKEKIKDKSDVETIVQEIMSMKYKVEDQRKFEEKLDQIKQENFKKIEDYQYHIDETIARLALCRKSTKTEIESLKERQFFKGLHKQCRLKLLEANVHTSQDAINYIKRIEDECTSTEHNKIEKSPKLNKYWCSVCRKHTHNTENCFSRKRTDSHTKDTTNQQMSNNNMEKQKSIKKSNTKI
;
A
#
# COMPACT_ATOMS: atom_id res chain seq x y z
N LEU A 1 -17.34 -44.72 21.42
CA LEU A 1 -16.12 -44.31 20.67
C LEU A 1 -16.54 -43.24 19.66
N SER A 2 -16.77 -42.03 20.16
CA SER A 2 -17.04 -40.86 19.32
C SER A 2 -15.71 -40.43 18.71
N ARG A 3 -15.60 -40.50 17.38
CA ARG A 3 -14.45 -39.97 16.64
C ARG A 3 -14.65 -38.48 16.43
N ASP A 4 -13.62 -37.75 16.80
CA ASP A 4 -13.44 -36.31 16.70
C ASP A 4 -13.82 -35.75 15.33
N THR A 5 -14.82 -34.87 15.32
CA THR A 5 -15.01 -33.86 14.28
C THR A 5 -14.18 -32.64 14.62
N GLN A 6 -12.85 -32.75 14.54
CA GLN A 6 -11.94 -31.60 14.50
C GLN A 6 -11.68 -31.22 13.04
N SER A 7 -12.65 -30.59 12.40
CA SER A 7 -12.45 -29.90 11.13
C SER A 7 -13.42 -28.74 11.06
N ARG A 8 -12.95 -27.54 11.43
CA ARG A 8 -13.55 -26.24 11.07
C ARG A 8 -12.80 -24.98 11.50
N ASP A 9 -11.54 -25.11 11.93
CA ASP A 9 -10.69 -23.94 12.24
C ASP A 9 -9.60 -23.66 11.20
N GLN A 10 -9.97 -23.65 9.92
CA GLN A 10 -9.09 -23.09 8.89
C GLN A 10 -9.32 -21.58 8.74
N VAL A 11 -8.22 -20.83 8.66
CA VAL A 11 -8.21 -19.39 8.41
C VAL A 11 -8.74 -19.14 7.00
N MET A 12 -9.92 -18.53 6.93
CA MET A 12 -10.39 -17.88 5.71
C MET A 12 -9.56 -16.61 5.53
N LEU A 13 -8.77 -16.55 4.46
CA LEU A 13 -8.10 -15.31 4.03
C LEU A 13 -9.19 -14.35 3.52
N SER A 14 -9.84 -13.62 4.43
CA SER A 14 -10.82 -12.61 4.06
C SER A 14 -10.09 -11.42 3.45
N SER A 15 -10.31 -11.20 2.15
CA SER A 15 -9.67 -10.12 1.42
C SER A 15 -10.71 -9.34 0.61
N ALA A 16 -11.78 -8.88 1.27
CA ALA A 16 -12.71 -7.88 0.71
C ALA A 16 -12.28 -6.47 1.15
N GLY A 17 -11.60 -5.73 0.27
CA GLY A 17 -11.16 -4.35 0.53
C GLY A 17 -10.42 -3.75 -0.69
N LYS A 18 -10.78 -2.50 -1.01
CA LYS A 18 -10.48 -1.70 -2.22
C LYS A 18 -9.07 -1.84 -2.85
N GLU A 19 -9.05 -1.66 -4.18
CA GLU A 19 -8.02 -1.95 -5.20
C GLU A 19 -6.66 -1.22 -5.12
N THR A 20 -6.13 -0.92 -3.93
CA THR A 20 -4.73 -0.46 -3.79
C THR A 20 -3.88 -1.45 -3.00
N ARG A 21 -4.17 -2.75 -3.12
CA ARG A 21 -3.34 -3.76 -2.47
C ARG A 21 -2.03 -3.91 -3.22
N CYS A 22 -0.94 -3.93 -2.44
CA CYS A 22 0.34 -4.48 -2.86
C CYS A 22 0.04 -5.90 -3.39
N GLU A 23 0.11 -6.10 -4.71
CA GLU A 23 -0.01 -7.44 -5.25
C GLU A 23 1.22 -8.23 -4.80
N ASP A 24 1.00 -9.46 -4.30
CA ASP A 24 2.07 -10.40 -4.04
C ASP A 24 2.88 -10.64 -5.32
N ASP A 25 4.04 -10.00 -5.43
CA ASP A 25 4.96 -10.10 -6.56
C ASP A 25 5.94 -11.28 -6.44
N GLY A 26 5.75 -12.13 -5.45
CA GLY A 26 6.55 -13.33 -5.21
C GLY A 26 7.81 -13.06 -4.38
N ARG A 27 8.05 -11.85 -3.88
CA ARG A 27 9.21 -11.57 -2.97
C ARG A 27 9.18 -12.41 -1.68
N PHE A 28 8.01 -12.91 -1.31
CA PHE A 28 7.82 -13.77 -0.15
C PHE A 28 8.31 -15.20 -0.37
N GLU A 29 8.52 -15.61 -1.62
CA GLU A 29 8.80 -16.99 -1.98
C GLU A 29 10.22 -17.42 -1.60
N LEU A 30 10.37 -18.70 -1.26
CA LEU A 30 11.62 -19.23 -0.68
C LEU A 30 12.72 -19.51 -1.71
N TYR A 31 12.33 -19.66 -2.97
CA TYR A 31 13.20 -19.97 -4.08
C TYR A 31 13.24 -18.77 -5.03
N GLU A 32 14.23 -18.74 -5.93
CA GLU A 32 14.21 -17.78 -7.04
C GLU A 32 12.96 -18.03 -7.86
N VAL A 33 11.97 -17.17 -7.65
CA VAL A 33 10.75 -17.19 -8.43
C VAL A 33 10.99 -16.40 -9.68
N ASP A 34 10.60 -17.00 -10.80
CA ASP A 34 10.48 -16.27 -12.05
C ASP A 34 9.35 -15.24 -11.90
N GLN A 35 9.73 -14.04 -11.46
CA GLN A 35 8.81 -12.92 -11.23
C GLN A 35 7.94 -12.63 -12.46
N LYS A 36 8.44 -12.89 -13.68
CA LYS A 36 7.68 -12.68 -14.92
C LYS A 36 6.53 -13.68 -15.06
N ASN A 37 6.68 -14.88 -14.50
CA ASN A 37 5.72 -15.96 -14.64
C ASN A 37 4.92 -16.26 -13.36
N TYR A 38 5.33 -15.73 -12.19
CA TYR A 38 4.69 -15.98 -10.89
C TYR A 38 3.19 -15.66 -10.86
N ASN A 39 2.84 -14.48 -11.35
CA ASN A 39 1.46 -13.99 -11.46
C ASN A 39 0.87 -14.16 -12.86
N LYS A 40 1.56 -14.89 -13.74
CA LYS A 40 1.11 -15.13 -15.11
C LYS A 40 0.21 -16.35 -15.13
N PHE A 41 -1.09 -16.10 -15.03
CA PHE A 41 -2.12 -17.14 -15.14
C PHE A 41 -2.76 -17.14 -16.52
N ARG A 42 -2.89 -18.34 -17.11
CA ARG A 42 -3.88 -18.53 -18.17
C ARG A 42 -5.27 -18.39 -17.56
N LYS A 43 -6.18 -17.72 -18.27
CA LYS A 43 -7.54 -17.48 -17.80
C LYS A 43 -8.53 -18.28 -18.62
N THR A 44 -9.37 -19.06 -17.95
CA THR A 44 -10.57 -19.66 -18.55
C THR A 44 -11.71 -18.68 -18.35
N ARG A 45 -12.47 -18.37 -19.40
CA ARG A 45 -13.61 -17.45 -19.34
C ARG A 45 -14.90 -18.21 -19.53
N PHE A 46 -15.90 -17.84 -18.75
CA PHE A 46 -17.25 -18.39 -18.86
C PHE A 46 -18.24 -17.26 -18.57
N SER A 47 -19.51 -17.51 -18.86
CA SER A 47 -20.57 -16.54 -18.68
C SER A 47 -21.67 -17.13 -17.80
N ILE A 48 -22.15 -16.34 -16.86
CA ILE A 48 -23.25 -16.69 -15.96
C ILE A 48 -24.42 -15.74 -16.18
N ASN A 49 -25.63 -16.25 -16.06
CA ASN A 49 -26.83 -15.42 -16.07
C ASN A 49 -27.13 -15.00 -14.63
N LEU A 50 -27.38 -13.71 -14.41
CA LEU A 50 -27.70 -13.20 -13.08
C LEU A 50 -29.16 -13.57 -12.72
N PRO A 51 -29.38 -14.26 -11.59
CA PRO A 51 -30.73 -14.67 -11.17
C PRO A 51 -31.69 -13.48 -11.10
N GLY A 52 -32.88 -13.62 -11.68
CA GLY A 52 -33.90 -12.57 -11.68
C GLY A 52 -33.66 -11.42 -12.66
N THR A 53 -32.66 -11.51 -13.54
CA THR A 53 -32.37 -10.49 -14.56
C THR A 53 -32.12 -11.13 -15.93
N ALA A 54 -32.17 -10.31 -17.00
CA ALA A 54 -31.73 -10.72 -18.34
C ALA A 54 -30.21 -10.49 -18.57
N LEU A 55 -29.46 -10.15 -17.51
CA LEU A 55 -28.06 -9.79 -17.62
C LEU A 55 -27.17 -11.03 -17.58
N GLN A 56 -26.15 -11.02 -18.43
CA GLN A 56 -25.10 -12.03 -18.47
C GLN A 56 -23.78 -11.40 -18.02
N VAL A 57 -23.15 -11.99 -17.00
CA VAL A 57 -21.86 -11.54 -16.47
C VAL A 57 -20.78 -12.49 -16.97
N ARG A 58 -19.72 -11.93 -17.53
CA ARG A 58 -18.54 -12.68 -17.97
C ARG A 58 -17.54 -12.78 -16.83
N GLN A 59 -17.25 -14.00 -16.40
CA GLN A 59 -16.31 -14.30 -15.33
C GLN A 59 -15.02 -14.91 -15.90
N SER A 60 -13.94 -14.83 -15.11
CA SER A 60 -12.66 -15.44 -15.48
C SER A 60 -11.99 -16.13 -14.31
N LEU A 61 -11.52 -17.35 -14.55
CA LEU A 61 -10.80 -18.18 -13.59
C LEU A 61 -9.35 -18.37 -14.01
N TYR A 62 -8.46 -18.34 -13.03
CA TYR A 62 -7.06 -18.69 -13.22
C TYR A 62 -6.90 -20.21 -13.35
N ARG A 63 -6.00 -20.63 -14.25
CA ARG A 63 -5.53 -22.01 -14.35
C ARG A 63 -4.22 -22.16 -13.62
N LEU A 64 -4.10 -23.22 -12.82
CA LEU A 64 -2.87 -23.56 -12.13
C LEU A 64 -2.05 -24.51 -13.02
N ASP A 65 -1.16 -23.91 -13.81
CA ASP A 65 -0.35 -24.61 -14.80
C ASP A 65 0.88 -25.26 -14.17
N ASN A 66 1.42 -24.69 -13.09
CA ASN A 66 2.55 -25.25 -12.33
C ASN A 66 2.49 -24.81 -10.86
N ILE A 67 3.19 -25.56 -9.99
CA ILE A 67 3.21 -25.30 -8.55
C ILE A 67 3.99 -24.03 -8.15
N GLY A 68 4.82 -23.50 -9.04
CA GLY A 68 5.60 -22.28 -8.81
C GLY A 68 4.76 -21.00 -8.80
N GLN A 69 3.57 -21.03 -9.41
CA GLN A 69 2.64 -19.88 -9.46
C GLN A 69 2.15 -19.45 -8.08
N ASN A 70 1.56 -18.25 -8.03
CA ASN A 70 0.95 -17.72 -6.81
C ASN A 70 -0.32 -18.51 -6.40
N LEU A 71 -0.15 -19.49 -5.52
CA LEU A 71 -1.25 -20.34 -5.06
C LEU A 71 -2.31 -19.56 -4.28
N PHE A 72 -1.92 -18.55 -3.50
CA PHE A 72 -2.87 -17.72 -2.75
C PHE A 72 -3.78 -16.94 -3.69
N LYS A 73 -3.21 -16.30 -4.72
CA LYS A 73 -3.96 -15.58 -5.76
C LYS A 73 -4.89 -16.51 -6.54
N PHE A 74 -4.43 -17.71 -6.88
CA PHE A 74 -5.23 -18.75 -7.53
C PHE A 74 -6.42 -19.20 -6.68
N ILE A 75 -6.18 -19.58 -5.42
CA ILE A 75 -7.23 -20.05 -4.49
C ILE A 75 -8.24 -18.94 -4.20
N GLN A 76 -7.77 -17.71 -3.98
CA GLN A 76 -8.65 -16.57 -3.75
C GLN A 76 -9.57 -16.32 -4.95
N ASN A 77 -9.03 -16.33 -6.17
CA ASN A 77 -9.84 -16.17 -7.38
C ASN A 77 -10.89 -17.27 -7.51
N LEU A 78 -10.55 -18.53 -7.24
CA LEU A 78 -11.52 -19.63 -7.25
C LEU A 78 -12.63 -19.42 -6.22
N ARG A 79 -12.29 -19.13 -4.95
CA ARG A 79 -13.26 -18.97 -3.87
C ARG A 79 -14.21 -17.80 -4.11
N THR A 80 -13.67 -16.64 -4.48
CA THR A 80 -14.50 -15.46 -4.80
C THR A 80 -15.43 -15.75 -5.98
N THR A 81 -14.93 -16.43 -7.03
CA THR A 81 -15.78 -16.79 -8.17
C THR A 81 -16.86 -17.80 -7.77
N ALA A 82 -16.53 -18.80 -6.95
CA ALA A 82 -17.49 -19.79 -6.48
C ALA A 82 -18.60 -19.15 -5.62
N GLU A 83 -18.25 -18.19 -4.77
CA GLU A 83 -19.21 -17.44 -3.95
C GLU A 83 -20.12 -16.56 -4.82
N GLU A 84 -19.55 -15.79 -5.75
CA GLU A 84 -20.32 -14.94 -6.68
C GLU A 84 -21.26 -15.75 -7.58
N CYS A 85 -20.85 -16.96 -7.97
CA CYS A 85 -21.64 -17.87 -8.79
C CYS A 85 -22.55 -18.80 -7.99
N GLN A 86 -22.51 -18.72 -6.65
CA GLN A 86 -23.26 -19.59 -5.73
C GLN A 86 -23.05 -21.09 -6.01
N TRP A 87 -21.82 -21.49 -6.32
CA TRP A 87 -21.51 -22.88 -6.60
C TRP A 87 -21.66 -23.76 -5.37
N SER A 88 -22.20 -24.95 -5.58
CA SER A 88 -22.13 -26.02 -4.61
C SER A 88 -20.67 -26.47 -4.40
N ASN A 89 -20.44 -27.19 -3.29
CA ASN A 89 -19.13 -27.75 -2.98
C ASN A 89 -18.66 -28.72 -4.09
N GLU A 90 -19.57 -29.51 -4.66
CA GLU A 90 -19.24 -30.45 -5.73
C GLU A 90 -18.90 -29.73 -7.05
N GLU A 91 -19.64 -28.70 -7.43
CA GLU A 91 -19.32 -27.87 -8.61
C GLU A 91 -17.97 -27.17 -8.45
N THR A 92 -17.70 -26.66 -7.25
CA THR A 92 -16.40 -26.03 -6.91
C THR A 92 -15.27 -27.05 -7.02
N LYS A 93 -15.48 -28.27 -6.54
CA LYS A 93 -14.52 -29.38 -6.64
C LYS A 93 -14.22 -29.73 -8.10
N LEU A 94 -15.25 -30.00 -8.90
CA LEU A 94 -15.09 -30.37 -10.30
C LEU A 94 -14.40 -29.24 -11.09
N THR A 95 -14.75 -28.00 -10.79
CA THR A 95 -14.12 -26.83 -11.40
C THR A 95 -12.65 -26.71 -11.00
N LEU A 96 -12.32 -26.85 -9.71
CA LEU A 96 -10.93 -26.86 -9.23
C LEU A 96 -10.11 -27.93 -9.94
N LEU A 97 -10.61 -29.16 -10.03
CA LEU A 97 -9.95 -30.27 -10.71
C LEU A 97 -9.79 -30.05 -12.23
N GLY A 98 -10.64 -29.22 -12.85
CA GLY A 98 -10.52 -28.81 -14.25
C GLY A 98 -9.54 -27.64 -14.49
N LEU A 99 -9.26 -26.85 -13.46
CA LEU A 99 -8.36 -25.68 -13.54
C LEU A 99 -6.89 -26.02 -13.26
N ILE A 100 -6.62 -27.13 -12.59
CA ILE A 100 -5.25 -27.60 -12.28
C ILE A 100 -4.65 -28.42 -13.42
N ASN A 101 -3.33 -28.34 -13.59
CA ASN A 101 -2.56 -29.19 -14.50
C ASN A 101 -2.70 -30.68 -14.12
N SER A 102 -2.71 -31.57 -15.12
CA SER A 102 -2.76 -33.03 -14.94
C SER A 102 -1.65 -33.56 -14.02
N GLU A 103 -0.43 -33.04 -14.11
CA GLU A 103 0.70 -33.46 -13.25
C GLU A 103 0.47 -33.14 -11.76
N ILE A 104 -0.24 -32.06 -11.47
CA ILE A 104 -0.65 -31.69 -10.11
C ILE A 104 -1.80 -32.59 -9.68
N LYS A 105 -2.77 -32.80 -10.57
CA LYS A 105 -3.95 -33.63 -10.33
C LYS A 105 -3.60 -35.08 -9.99
N GLU A 106 -2.63 -35.68 -10.67
CA GLU A 106 -2.17 -37.06 -10.42
C GLU A 106 -1.63 -37.27 -9.00
N LYS A 107 -1.18 -36.20 -8.33
CA LYS A 107 -0.66 -36.24 -6.96
C LYS A 107 -1.74 -36.04 -5.89
N ILE A 108 -2.95 -35.67 -6.30
CA ILE A 108 -4.08 -35.37 -5.40
C ILE A 108 -4.97 -36.60 -5.28
N LYS A 109 -5.58 -36.80 -4.10
CA LYS A 109 -6.55 -37.88 -3.91
C LYS A 109 -7.94 -37.47 -4.41
N ASP A 110 -8.47 -38.17 -5.41
CA ASP A 110 -9.76 -37.83 -6.06
C ASP A 110 -10.99 -37.80 -5.13
N LYS A 111 -10.94 -38.46 -3.96
CA LYS A 111 -12.07 -38.55 -3.01
C LYS A 111 -12.09 -37.44 -1.95
N SER A 112 -11.15 -36.51 -1.99
CA SER A 112 -11.04 -35.42 -1.04
C SER A 112 -12.10 -34.32 -1.27
N ASP A 113 -12.43 -33.57 -0.23
CA ASP A 113 -13.24 -32.34 -0.34
C ASP A 113 -12.41 -31.18 -0.91
N VAL A 114 -13.04 -30.07 -1.30
CA VAL A 114 -12.35 -28.91 -1.90
C VAL A 114 -11.21 -28.41 -1.02
N GLU A 115 -11.45 -28.31 0.30
CA GLU A 115 -10.47 -27.78 1.24
C GLU A 115 -9.28 -28.71 1.42
N THR A 116 -9.49 -30.03 1.48
CA THR A 116 -8.41 -31.02 1.50
C THR A 116 -7.59 -30.97 0.21
N ILE A 117 -8.24 -30.82 -0.95
CA ILE A 117 -7.53 -30.66 -2.23
C ILE A 117 -6.67 -29.39 -2.23
N VAL A 118 -7.22 -28.26 -1.75
CA VAL A 118 -6.50 -27.00 -1.62
C VAL A 118 -5.30 -27.15 -0.68
N GLN A 119 -5.48 -27.82 0.45
CA GLN A 119 -4.39 -28.09 1.40
C GLN A 119 -3.32 -29.00 0.81
N GLU A 120 -3.70 -30.05 0.07
CA GLU A 120 -2.75 -30.93 -0.62
C GLU A 120 -1.91 -30.12 -1.61
N ILE A 121 -2.53 -29.28 -2.46
CA ILE A 121 -1.81 -28.39 -3.39
C ILE A 121 -0.86 -27.46 -2.64
N MET A 122 -1.31 -26.81 -1.57
CA MET A 122 -0.48 -25.89 -0.78
C MET A 122 0.72 -26.61 -0.14
N SER A 123 0.52 -27.82 0.37
CA SER A 123 1.57 -28.64 0.99
C SER A 123 2.64 -29.11 0.00
N MET A 124 2.32 -29.21 -1.30
CA MET A 124 3.31 -29.51 -2.32
C MET A 124 4.32 -28.35 -2.49
N LYS A 125 3.87 -27.11 -2.27
CA LYS A 125 4.70 -25.91 -2.37
C LYS A 125 5.39 -25.55 -1.05
N TYR A 126 4.65 -25.58 0.06
CA TYR A 126 5.11 -25.11 1.37
C TYR A 126 5.37 -26.30 2.30
N LYS A 127 6.60 -26.81 2.27
CA LYS A 127 6.99 -27.99 3.05
C LYS A 127 7.45 -27.63 4.46
N VAL A 128 7.58 -28.63 5.33
CA VAL A 128 7.98 -28.41 6.74
C VAL A 128 9.44 -27.95 6.84
N GLU A 129 10.31 -28.43 5.96
CA GLU A 129 11.74 -28.10 5.94
C GLU A 129 12.00 -26.61 5.68
N ASP A 130 11.02 -25.96 5.06
CA ASP A 130 11.03 -24.57 4.64
C ASP A 130 10.59 -23.60 5.77
N GLN A 131 10.10 -24.13 6.90
CA GLN A 131 9.65 -23.37 8.07
C GLN A 131 10.69 -22.35 8.53
N ARG A 132 11.94 -22.79 8.77
CA ARG A 132 13.00 -21.94 9.32
C ARG A 132 13.25 -20.70 8.46
N LYS A 133 13.20 -20.85 7.13
CA LYS A 133 13.40 -19.74 6.20
C LYS A 133 12.31 -18.68 6.34
N PHE A 134 11.05 -19.09 6.52
CA PHE A 134 9.96 -18.14 6.74
C PHE A 134 10.06 -17.45 8.11
N GLU A 135 10.57 -18.13 9.14
CA GLU A 135 10.83 -17.50 10.44
C GLU A 135 11.92 -16.42 10.34
N GLU A 136 13.01 -16.72 9.64
CA GLU A 136 14.09 -15.76 9.39
C GLU A 136 13.58 -14.55 8.59
N LYS A 137 12.76 -14.78 7.56
CA LYS A 137 12.09 -13.70 6.81
C LYS A 137 11.18 -12.87 7.70
N LEU A 138 10.36 -13.52 8.53
CA LEU A 138 9.43 -12.84 9.44
C LEU A 138 10.18 -11.88 10.38
N ASP A 139 11.35 -12.29 10.88
CA ASP A 139 12.19 -11.48 11.76
C ASP A 139 12.85 -10.28 11.09
N GLN A 140 13.06 -10.34 9.77
CA GLN A 140 13.58 -9.25 8.95
C GLN A 140 12.53 -8.19 8.61
N ILE A 141 11.24 -8.48 8.79
CA ILE A 141 10.17 -7.51 8.54
C ILE A 141 10.21 -6.44 9.64
N LYS A 142 10.54 -5.21 9.24
CA LYS A 142 10.57 -4.00 10.08
C LYS A 142 9.73 -2.91 9.46
N GLN A 143 9.01 -2.14 10.27
CA GLN A 143 8.15 -1.05 9.82
C GLN A 143 8.91 -0.03 8.95
N GLU A 144 10.16 0.25 9.28
CA GLU A 144 11.02 1.21 8.56
C GLU A 144 11.27 0.85 7.09
N ASN A 145 11.08 -0.41 6.71
CA ASN A 145 11.23 -0.88 5.33
C ASN A 145 9.99 -0.61 4.47
N PHE A 146 8.92 -0.04 5.04
CA PHE A 146 7.63 0.18 4.38
C PHE A 146 7.22 1.64 4.47
N LYS A 147 6.58 2.13 3.41
CA LYS A 147 6.09 3.52 3.35
C LYS A 147 4.79 3.70 4.12
N LYS A 148 3.92 2.67 4.10
CA LYS A 148 2.62 2.68 4.76
C LYS A 148 2.51 1.51 5.74
N ILE A 149 1.72 1.72 6.80
CA ILE A 149 1.46 0.68 7.79
C ILE A 149 0.73 -0.53 7.22
N GLU A 150 -0.12 -0.32 6.21
CA GLU A 150 -0.85 -1.39 5.53
C GLU A 150 0.09 -2.33 4.79
N ASP A 151 1.13 -1.80 4.14
CA ASP A 151 2.15 -2.61 3.47
C ASP A 151 2.93 -3.44 4.50
N TYR A 152 3.32 -2.82 5.62
CA TYR A 152 3.98 -3.53 6.72
C TYR A 152 3.12 -4.68 7.27
N GLN A 153 1.84 -4.43 7.55
CA GLN A 153 0.91 -5.45 8.02
C GLN A 153 0.74 -6.56 6.99
N TYR A 154 0.54 -6.20 5.72
CA TYR A 154 0.39 -7.15 4.62
C TYR A 154 1.56 -8.12 4.54
N HIS A 155 2.79 -7.61 4.64
CA HIS A 155 3.99 -8.45 4.60
C HIS A 155 4.09 -9.42 5.79
N ILE A 156 3.66 -9.00 6.98
CA ILE A 156 3.56 -9.88 8.16
C ILE A 156 2.52 -10.98 7.93
N ASP A 157 1.32 -10.59 7.50
CA ASP A 157 0.20 -11.51 7.30
C ASP A 157 0.51 -12.57 6.26
N GLU A 158 1.10 -12.17 5.13
CA GLU A 158 1.53 -13.06 4.05
C GLU A 158 2.61 -14.05 4.50
N THR A 159 3.61 -13.57 5.24
CA THR A 159 4.71 -14.44 5.72
C THR A 159 4.22 -15.43 6.77
N ILE A 160 3.35 -14.98 7.69
CA ILE A 160 2.74 -15.85 8.70
C ILE A 160 1.79 -16.87 8.06
N ALA A 161 1.01 -16.48 7.04
CA ALA A 161 0.15 -17.42 6.32
C ALA A 161 0.95 -18.56 5.70
N ARG A 162 2.11 -18.27 5.07
CA ARG A 162 3.02 -19.29 4.54
C ARG A 162 3.64 -20.16 5.65
N LEU A 163 4.09 -19.53 6.73
CA LEU A 163 4.65 -20.24 7.88
C LEU A 163 3.63 -21.18 8.54
N ALA A 164 2.37 -20.75 8.62
CA ALA A 164 1.27 -21.54 9.16
C ALA A 164 1.01 -22.82 8.33
N LEU A 165 1.19 -22.76 7.01
CA LEU A 165 1.10 -23.95 6.15
C LEU A 165 2.24 -24.94 6.43
N CYS A 166 3.46 -24.44 6.63
CA CYS A 166 4.61 -25.27 7.00
C CYS A 166 4.42 -25.93 8.38
N ARG A 167 3.86 -25.21 9.34
CA ARG A 167 3.69 -25.66 10.75
C ARG A 167 2.39 -26.37 11.05
N LYS A 168 1.39 -26.25 10.17
CA LYS A 168 -0.02 -26.60 10.45
C LYS A 168 -0.56 -25.89 11.68
N SER A 169 -0.26 -24.59 11.79
CA SER A 169 -0.67 -23.77 12.94
C SER A 169 -2.18 -23.59 13.03
N THR A 170 -2.68 -23.49 14.26
CA THR A 170 -4.07 -23.16 14.57
C THR A 170 -4.35 -21.66 14.42
N LYS A 171 -5.62 -21.26 14.32
CA LYS A 171 -6.02 -19.84 14.22
C LYS A 171 -5.48 -18.99 15.37
N THR A 172 -5.58 -19.50 16.60
CA THR A 172 -5.14 -18.79 17.80
C THR A 172 -3.63 -18.58 17.82
N GLU A 173 -2.86 -19.58 17.39
CA GLU A 173 -1.40 -19.46 17.23
C GLU A 173 -1.04 -18.42 16.16
N ILE A 174 -1.78 -18.40 15.05
CA ILE A 174 -1.59 -17.43 13.97
C ILE A 174 -1.86 -16.00 14.47
N GLU A 175 -2.97 -15.77 15.16
CA GLU A 175 -3.35 -14.46 15.70
C GLU A 175 -2.34 -13.97 16.75
N SER A 176 -1.96 -14.83 17.69
CA SER A 176 -0.94 -14.51 18.69
C SER A 176 0.42 -14.20 18.05
N LEU A 177 0.82 -14.96 17.02
CA LEU A 177 2.05 -14.72 16.29
C LEU A 177 2.01 -13.39 15.53
N LYS A 178 0.88 -13.08 14.88
CA LYS A 178 0.66 -11.81 14.17
C LYS A 178 0.81 -10.62 15.11
N GLU A 179 0.12 -10.65 16.25
CA GLU A 179 0.16 -9.55 17.21
C GLU A 179 1.57 -9.35 17.78
N ARG A 180 2.22 -10.45 18.21
CA ARG A 180 3.59 -10.41 18.70
C ARG A 180 4.56 -9.85 17.66
N GLN A 181 4.46 -10.32 16.42
CA GLN A 181 5.38 -9.88 15.36
C GLN A 181 5.15 -8.42 14.97
N PHE A 182 3.89 -8.00 14.89
CA PHE A 182 3.52 -6.62 14.58
C PHE A 182 4.19 -5.62 15.52
N PHE A 183 4.16 -5.87 16.83
CA PHE A 183 4.83 -5.00 17.81
C PHE A 183 6.34 -5.18 17.87
N LYS A 184 6.86 -6.37 17.57
CA LYS A 184 8.32 -6.65 17.50
C LYS A 184 8.99 -5.89 16.36
N GLY A 185 8.34 -5.78 15.20
CA GLY A 185 8.88 -5.09 14.02
C GLY A 185 8.57 -3.59 13.95
N LEU A 186 7.77 -3.06 14.88
CA LEU A 186 7.37 -1.65 14.89
C LEU A 186 8.55 -0.73 15.26
N HIS A 187 8.63 0.44 14.61
CA HIS A 187 9.65 1.44 14.92
C HIS A 187 9.51 1.94 16.35
N LYS A 188 10.64 2.13 17.05
CA LYS A 188 10.67 2.46 18.49
C LYS A 188 9.85 3.71 18.84
N GLN A 189 9.93 4.76 18.01
CA GLN A 189 9.17 6.00 18.23
C GLN A 189 7.67 5.79 18.05
N CYS A 190 7.27 4.98 17.06
CA CYS A 190 5.86 4.65 16.84
C CYS A 190 5.31 3.86 18.04
N ARG A 191 6.08 2.90 18.55
CA ARG A 191 5.72 2.13 19.75
C ARG A 191 5.52 3.03 20.98
N LEU A 192 6.39 4.01 21.20
CA LEU A 192 6.24 4.98 22.30
C LEU A 192 4.94 5.79 22.16
N LYS A 193 4.63 6.26 20.95
CA LYS A 193 3.39 7.01 20.68
C LYS A 193 2.13 6.17 20.89
N LEU A 194 2.15 4.89 20.53
CA LEU A 194 1.04 3.98 20.79
C LEU A 194 0.83 3.75 22.29
N LEU A 195 1.92 3.61 23.07
CA LEU A 195 1.85 3.50 24.52
C LEU A 195 1.28 4.78 25.16
N GLU A 196 1.72 5.96 24.72
CA GLU A 196 1.15 7.25 25.16
C GLU A 196 -0.35 7.35 24.86
N ALA A 197 -0.81 6.74 23.76
CA ALA A 197 -2.21 6.71 23.34
C ALA A 197 -3.03 5.55 23.96
N ASN A 198 -2.45 4.73 24.85
CA ASN A 198 -3.06 3.52 25.43
C ASN A 198 -3.59 2.53 24.38
N VAL A 199 -2.87 2.37 23.27
CA VAL A 199 -3.22 1.43 22.21
C VAL A 199 -2.47 0.11 22.42
N HIS A 200 -3.21 -0.99 22.59
CA HIS A 200 -2.65 -2.29 22.95
C HIS A 200 -2.83 -3.38 21.89
N THR A 201 -3.82 -3.25 21.00
CA THR A 201 -4.07 -4.25 19.95
C THR A 201 -3.39 -3.84 18.64
N SER A 202 -3.00 -4.84 17.85
CA SER A 202 -2.45 -4.58 16.51
C SER A 202 -3.43 -3.80 15.62
N GLN A 203 -4.71 -4.14 15.63
CA GLN A 203 -5.73 -3.49 14.81
C GLN A 203 -5.94 -2.02 15.18
N ASP A 204 -5.98 -1.71 16.48
CA ASP A 204 -6.10 -0.32 16.93
C ASP A 204 -4.85 0.49 16.59
N ALA A 205 -3.66 -0.13 16.67
CA ALA A 205 -2.40 0.48 16.28
C ALA A 205 -2.38 0.81 14.78
N ILE A 206 -2.82 -0.12 13.93
CA ILE A 206 -2.95 0.11 12.48
C ILE A 206 -3.90 1.27 12.20
N ASN A 207 -5.08 1.28 12.81
CA ASN A 207 -6.07 2.34 12.63
C ASN A 207 -5.55 3.70 13.13
N TYR A 208 -4.78 3.72 14.21
CA TYR A 208 -4.15 4.92 14.74
C TYR A 208 -3.08 5.47 13.79
N ILE A 209 -2.16 4.62 13.33
CA ILE A 209 -1.07 5.02 12.44
C ILE A 209 -1.62 5.46 11.08
N LYS A 210 -2.60 4.73 10.54
CA LYS A 210 -3.24 5.07 9.26
C LYS A 210 -3.87 6.47 9.27
N ARG A 211 -4.55 6.85 10.35
CA ARG A 211 -5.08 8.22 10.49
C ARG A 211 -3.98 9.29 10.39
N ILE A 212 -2.83 9.05 11.03
CA ILE A 212 -1.68 9.96 10.97
C ILE A 212 -1.10 10.01 9.54
N GLU A 213 -0.99 8.86 8.87
CA GLU A 213 -0.52 8.78 7.47
C GLU A 213 -1.45 9.57 6.51
N ASP A 214 -2.76 9.45 6.69
CA ASP A 214 -3.77 10.16 5.89
C ASP A 214 -3.71 11.69 6.13
N GLU A 215 -3.53 12.12 7.38
CA GLU A 215 -3.33 13.54 7.74
C GLU A 215 -2.04 14.11 7.14
N CYS A 216 -0.92 13.38 7.23
CA CYS A 216 0.35 13.79 6.63
C CYS A 216 0.20 14.00 5.12
N THR A 217 -0.41 13.04 4.43
CA THR A 217 -0.63 13.08 2.98
C THR A 217 -1.49 14.29 2.59
N SER A 218 -2.54 14.59 3.35
CA SER A 218 -3.43 15.73 3.10
C SER A 218 -2.73 17.09 3.23
N THR A 219 -1.77 17.23 4.15
CA THR A 219 -1.02 18.48 4.31
C THR A 219 -0.01 18.74 3.18
N GLU A 220 0.53 17.68 2.56
CA GLU A 220 1.45 17.81 1.43
C GLU A 220 0.74 18.34 0.17
N HIS A 221 -0.47 17.84 -0.12
CA HIS A 221 -1.28 18.33 -1.24
C HIS A 221 -1.60 19.83 -1.12
N ASN A 222 -1.89 20.31 0.11
CA ASN A 222 -2.15 21.72 0.37
C ASN A 222 -0.91 22.64 0.22
N LYS A 223 0.31 22.10 0.35
CA LYS A 223 1.55 22.85 0.11
C LYS A 223 1.89 22.97 -1.37
N ILE A 224 1.56 21.96 -2.18
CA ILE A 224 1.82 21.97 -3.63
C ILE A 224 0.96 23.02 -4.34
N GLU A 225 -0.31 23.18 -3.94
CA GLU A 225 -1.20 24.19 -4.53
C GLU A 225 -0.80 25.65 -4.19
N LYS A 226 0.00 25.85 -3.13
CA LYS A 226 0.50 27.17 -2.73
C LYS A 226 1.91 27.46 -3.21
N SER A 227 2.55 26.54 -3.94
CA SER A 227 3.80 26.88 -4.62
C SER A 227 3.47 27.94 -5.68
N PRO A 228 4.11 29.14 -5.63
CA PRO A 228 3.86 30.17 -6.61
C PRO A 228 4.21 29.57 -7.97
N LYS A 229 3.23 29.45 -8.87
CA LYS A 229 3.44 28.98 -10.24
C LYS A 229 4.69 29.69 -10.75
N LEU A 230 5.80 28.96 -10.89
CA LEU A 230 7.04 29.52 -11.40
C LEU A 230 6.68 30.15 -12.73
N ASN A 231 6.81 31.48 -12.81
CA ASN A 231 6.35 32.19 -13.97
C ASN A 231 7.21 31.74 -15.16
N LYS A 232 6.65 30.89 -16.02
CA LYS A 232 7.37 30.31 -17.18
C LYS A 232 7.90 31.38 -18.15
N TYR A 233 7.39 32.60 -18.05
CA TYR A 233 7.73 33.68 -18.95
C TYR A 233 8.95 34.48 -18.44
N TRP A 234 9.93 34.62 -19.32
CA TRP A 234 11.11 35.48 -19.11
C TRP A 234 10.69 36.94 -19.18
N CYS A 235 10.90 37.71 -18.11
CA CYS A 235 10.67 39.15 -18.17
C CYS A 235 11.80 39.82 -18.95
N SER A 236 11.52 40.35 -20.14
CA SER A 236 12.51 41.02 -20.99
C SER A 236 13.09 42.30 -20.37
N VAL A 237 12.37 42.93 -19.45
CA VAL A 237 12.79 44.17 -18.75
C VAL A 237 13.79 43.86 -17.64
N CYS A 238 13.47 42.93 -16.75
CA CYS A 238 14.31 42.59 -15.61
C CYS A 238 15.30 41.44 -15.88
N ARG A 239 15.18 40.75 -17.03
CA ARG A 239 15.97 39.58 -17.42
C ARG A 239 16.01 38.49 -16.35
N LYS A 240 14.86 38.24 -15.69
CA LYS A 240 14.69 37.24 -14.62
C LYS A 240 13.29 36.63 -14.67
N HIS A 241 13.16 35.38 -14.20
CA HIS A 241 11.90 34.61 -14.11
C HIS A 241 11.13 34.82 -12.78
N THR A 242 11.44 35.87 -12.03
CA THR A 242 11.12 35.94 -10.59
C THR A 242 9.81 36.66 -10.25
N HIS A 243 9.03 37.15 -11.22
CA HIS A 243 7.82 37.93 -10.95
C HIS A 243 6.80 37.88 -12.09
N ASN A 244 5.54 38.24 -11.80
CA ASN A 244 4.49 38.43 -12.81
C ASN A 244 4.80 39.67 -13.67
N THR A 245 4.88 39.47 -14.99
CA THR A 245 5.27 40.49 -15.98
C THR A 245 4.27 41.64 -16.07
N GLU A 246 3.00 41.46 -15.72
CA GLU A 246 1.99 42.53 -15.75
C GLU A 246 2.41 43.75 -14.93
N ASN A 247 2.90 43.54 -13.70
CA ASN A 247 3.34 44.63 -12.83
C ASN A 247 4.62 45.32 -13.31
N CYS A 248 5.44 44.65 -14.11
CA CYS A 248 6.69 45.20 -14.62
C CYS A 248 6.44 46.20 -15.78
N PHE A 249 5.45 45.93 -16.63
CA PHE A 249 5.08 46.85 -17.71
C PHE A 249 4.38 48.12 -17.21
N SER A 250 3.64 48.05 -16.10
CA SER A 250 2.95 49.20 -15.50
C SER A 250 3.91 50.29 -15.01
N ARG A 251 5.07 49.91 -14.44
CA ARG A 251 6.08 50.88 -13.95
C ARG A 251 6.81 51.61 -15.08
N LYS A 252 6.89 51.03 -16.28
CA LYS A 252 7.57 51.68 -17.41
C LYS A 252 6.77 52.85 -18.00
N ARG A 253 5.44 52.89 -17.78
CA ARG A 253 4.57 53.98 -18.27
C ARG A 253 4.62 55.24 -17.40
N THR A 254 5.01 55.13 -16.13
CA THR A 254 5.08 56.30 -15.23
C THR A 254 6.41 57.03 -15.32
N ASP A 255 7.51 56.35 -15.66
CA ASP A 255 8.85 56.97 -15.76
C ASP A 255 9.11 57.69 -17.09
N SER A 256 8.23 57.55 -18.08
CA SER A 256 8.35 58.26 -19.36
C SER A 256 7.71 59.66 -19.36
N HIS A 257 7.06 60.09 -18.28
CA HIS A 257 6.42 61.42 -18.20
C HIS A 257 7.08 62.43 -17.26
N THR A 258 8.16 62.08 -16.57
CA THR A 258 8.80 62.94 -15.56
C THR A 258 10.18 63.49 -15.97
N LYS A 259 10.56 63.38 -17.26
CA LYS A 259 11.86 63.89 -17.74
C LYS A 259 11.85 65.29 -18.38
N ASP A 260 10.71 65.98 -18.41
CA ASP A 260 10.63 67.33 -19.01
C ASP A 260 10.37 68.48 -18.00
N THR A 261 10.48 68.27 -16.68
CA THR A 261 10.12 69.34 -15.72
C THR A 261 11.03 69.47 -14.50
N THR A 262 12.31 69.10 -14.62
CA THR A 262 13.26 69.19 -13.49
C THR A 262 14.52 69.98 -13.86
N ASN A 263 14.36 71.14 -14.50
CA ASN A 263 15.44 72.10 -14.73
C ASN A 263 15.17 73.50 -14.13
N GLN A 264 14.29 73.62 -13.12
CA GLN A 264 13.96 74.91 -12.49
C GLN A 264 13.95 74.96 -10.95
N GLN A 265 14.45 73.93 -10.24
CA GLN A 265 14.46 73.95 -8.75
C GLN A 265 15.80 73.49 -8.14
N MET A 266 16.93 74.03 -8.62
CA MET A 266 18.24 73.88 -7.94
C MET A 266 18.73 75.16 -7.22
N SER A 267 17.87 76.16 -7.00
CA SER A 267 18.32 77.44 -6.41
C SER A 267 18.03 77.67 -4.92
N ASN A 268 17.34 76.79 -4.17
CA ASN A 268 16.79 77.24 -2.87
C ASN A 268 16.81 76.27 -1.67
N ASN A 269 17.78 75.35 -1.51
CA ASN A 269 17.85 74.54 -0.28
C ASN A 269 19.27 74.31 0.25
N ASN A 270 20.05 75.39 0.32
CA ASN A 270 21.38 75.40 0.95
C ASN A 270 21.36 76.23 2.24
N MET A 271 20.48 75.91 3.21
CA MET A 271 20.49 76.63 4.50
C MET A 271 19.81 75.92 5.68
N GLU A 272 19.85 74.58 5.84
CA GLU A 272 19.24 74.00 7.07
C GLU A 272 19.77 72.62 7.52
N LYS A 273 21.09 72.40 7.44
CA LYS A 273 21.73 71.21 8.05
C LYS A 273 22.95 71.58 8.91
N GLN A 274 22.72 72.40 9.93
CA GLN A 274 23.60 72.50 11.10
C GLN A 274 22.74 72.82 12.33
N LYS A 275 22.24 71.79 13.04
CA LYS A 275 21.85 71.79 14.48
C LYS A 275 21.01 70.55 14.82
N SER A 276 21.65 69.39 15.02
CA SER A 276 21.06 68.29 15.80
C SER A 276 22.03 67.11 15.98
N ILE A 277 23.27 67.37 16.40
CA ILE A 277 24.12 66.33 16.99
C ILE A 277 24.76 66.93 18.25
N LYS A 278 24.08 66.75 19.38
CA LYS A 278 24.63 66.79 20.74
C LYS A 278 23.49 66.51 21.72
N LYS A 279 23.56 65.35 22.38
CA LYS A 279 23.15 65.04 23.77
C LYS A 279 22.46 63.68 23.86
N SER A 280 23.23 62.67 24.26
CA SER A 280 22.79 61.65 25.23
C SER A 280 23.92 60.64 25.48
N ASN A 281 24.73 60.90 26.52
CA ASN A 281 25.54 59.88 27.18
C ASN A 281 25.82 60.37 28.61
N THR A 282 25.01 59.94 29.59
CA THR A 282 25.42 59.91 31.02
C THR A 282 24.47 59.04 31.86
N LYS A 283 25.07 58.37 32.86
CA LYS A 283 24.56 57.65 34.04
C LYS A 283 24.54 56.12 33.85
N ILE A 284 25.56 55.42 34.38
CA ILE A 284 25.81 55.02 35.79
C ILE A 284 24.70 54.10 36.28
#